data_AF-A0ABD0QM70-F1
#
_entry.id   AF-A0ABD0QM70-F1
#
_cell.length_a   1.000
_cell.length_b   1.000
_cell.length_c   1.000
_cell.angle_alpha   90.00
_cell.angle_beta   90.00
_cell.angle_gamma   90.00
#
_symmetry.space_group_name_H-M   'P 1'
#
loop_
_entity.id
_entity.type
_entity.pdbx_description
1 polymer ?
#
loop_
_entity_poly.entity_id
_entity_poly.type
_entity_poly.pdbx_seq_one_letter_code
_entity_poly.pdbx_strand_id
1 'polypeptide(L)'
;KKMVKGVPCCWHCELCDGYQFQADESNCEMCPFDMRPTPNRTACRPTPIIKLEWHSPWAMIPLFLAILGILATLSVIITFIRFNDTPIVRAAGRELSYVLLTGIFLIYLITFLMIAEPGTVVCAFRRLLLGLGMCITYSAMLTKTNRIYRIFEQGKKSVTPPKFISPTSQLMITFILISVQ
;
A
#
# COMPACT_ATOMS: atom_id res chain seq x y z
N LYS A 1 -3.77 -38.84 22.71
CA LYS A 1 -3.08 -39.57 23.82
C LYS A 1 -1.67 -39.97 23.39
N LYS A 2 -0.65 -39.83 24.25
CA LYS A 2 0.73 -40.23 23.96
C LYS A 2 1.12 -41.40 24.85
N MET A 3 1.38 -42.57 24.26
CA MET A 3 1.67 -43.80 25.00
C MET A 3 3.01 -43.70 25.74
N VAL A 4 3.06 -44.17 26.98
CA VAL A 4 4.30 -44.31 27.75
C VAL A 4 5.06 -45.53 27.22
N LYS A 5 6.34 -45.35 26.86
CA LYS A 5 7.18 -46.45 26.37
C LYS A 5 7.30 -47.53 27.44
N GLY A 6 6.87 -48.76 27.13
CA GLY A 6 7.02 -49.93 27.99
C GLY A 6 5.79 -50.32 28.84
N VAL A 7 4.69 -49.55 28.80
CA VAL A 7 3.44 -49.91 29.53
C VAL A 7 2.21 -49.66 28.64
N PRO A 8 1.49 -50.71 28.18
CA PRO A 8 0.42 -50.58 27.17
C PRO A 8 -0.84 -49.86 27.66
N CYS A 9 -1.02 -49.69 28.98
CA CYS A 9 -2.20 -49.05 29.57
C CYS A 9 -1.93 -47.62 30.07
N CYS A 10 -0.68 -47.12 29.99
CA CYS A 10 -0.33 -45.79 30.46
C CYS A 10 -0.16 -44.83 29.29
N TRP A 11 -0.89 -43.70 29.34
CA TRP A 11 -0.72 -42.61 28.39
C TRP A 11 -0.70 -41.27 29.11
N HIS A 12 -0.05 -40.30 28.48
CA HIS A 12 -0.16 -38.90 28.84
C HIS A 12 -1.21 -38.21 27.94
N CYS A 13 -2.01 -37.35 28.56
CA CYS A 13 -2.89 -36.43 27.86
C CYS A 13 -2.07 -35.21 27.47
N GLU A 14 -1.79 -35.10 26.17
CA GLU A 14 -1.16 -33.93 25.56
C GLU A 14 -2.18 -33.36 24.58
N LEU A 15 -2.47 -32.07 24.70
CA LEU A 15 -3.33 -31.37 23.74
C LEU A 15 -2.56 -31.23 22.42
N CYS A 16 -3.23 -31.51 21.30
CA CYS A 16 -2.68 -31.12 19.99
C CYS A 16 -2.44 -29.61 20.00
N ASP A 17 -1.27 -29.14 19.58
CA ASP A 17 -0.89 -27.73 19.65
C ASP A 17 -0.76 -27.09 18.26
N GLY A 18 -0.76 -25.76 18.21
CA GLY A 18 -0.65 -24.99 16.98
C GLY A 18 -1.79 -25.29 16.00
N TYR A 19 -1.44 -25.66 14.77
CA TYR A 19 -2.36 -25.96 13.67
C TYR A 19 -2.79 -27.43 13.59
N GLN A 20 -2.56 -28.19 14.66
CA GLN A 20 -2.93 -29.61 14.69
C GLN A 20 -4.36 -29.83 15.17
N PHE A 21 -5.00 -30.85 14.59
CA PHE A 21 -6.28 -31.39 15.00
C PHE A 21 -6.13 -32.88 15.36
N GLN A 22 -7.05 -33.38 16.18
CA GLN A 22 -7.13 -34.77 16.59
C GLN A 22 -7.74 -35.60 15.46
N ALA A 23 -6.89 -36.25 14.66
CA ALA A 23 -7.34 -37.18 13.62
C ALA A 23 -7.80 -38.52 14.24
N ASP A 24 -7.04 -39.00 15.22
CA ASP A 24 -7.31 -40.23 15.97
C ASP A 24 -7.13 -40.01 17.47
N GLU A 25 -7.56 -40.97 18.28
CA GLU A 25 -7.43 -40.93 19.73
C GLU A 25 -5.95 -40.79 20.20
N SER A 26 -4.99 -41.23 19.38
CA SER A 26 -3.55 -41.18 19.63
C SER A 26 -2.73 -40.30 18.69
N ASN A 27 -3.31 -39.76 17.62
CA ASN A 27 -2.56 -39.03 16.61
C ASN A 27 -3.10 -37.61 16.38
N CYS A 28 -2.19 -36.65 16.32
CA CYS A 28 -2.47 -35.26 15.97
C CYS A 28 -1.89 -35.00 14.58
N GLU A 29 -2.72 -34.53 13.65
CA GLU A 29 -2.31 -34.20 12.29
C GLU A 29 -2.41 -32.70 12.05
N MET A 30 -1.59 -32.16 11.15
CA MET A 30 -1.66 -30.75 10.78
C MET A 30 -2.83 -30.52 9.83
N CYS A 31 -3.61 -29.47 10.08
CA CYS A 31 -4.59 -29.02 9.10
C CYS A 31 -3.91 -28.57 7.79
N PRO A 32 -4.60 -28.71 6.64
CA PRO A 32 -4.19 -28.10 5.38
C PRO A 32 -3.95 -26.59 5.53
N PHE A 33 -3.11 -26.02 4.66
CA PHE A 33 -2.60 -24.64 4.80
C PHE A 33 -3.68 -23.55 4.78
N ASP A 34 -4.82 -23.80 4.12
CA ASP A 34 -5.97 -22.89 4.02
C ASP A 34 -6.97 -23.04 5.17
N MET A 35 -6.78 -24.04 6.04
CA MET A 35 -7.68 -24.38 7.12
C MET A 35 -7.03 -24.21 8.50
N ARG A 36 -7.87 -24.05 9.51
CA ARG A 36 -7.47 -24.01 10.92
C ARG A 36 -8.27 -25.02 11.73
N PRO A 37 -7.68 -25.57 12.79
CA PRO A 37 -8.42 -26.44 13.70
C PRO A 37 -9.62 -25.70 14.29
N THR A 38 -10.71 -26.42 14.46
CA THR A 38 -11.88 -25.97 15.23
C THR A 38 -11.50 -25.69 16.68
N PRO A 39 -12.30 -24.91 17.44
CA PRO A 39 -12.02 -24.65 18.87
C PRO A 39 -11.86 -25.93 19.70
N ASN A 40 -12.59 -26.99 19.35
CA ASN A 40 -12.50 -28.31 19.98
C ASN A 40 -11.38 -29.20 19.40
N ARG A 41 -10.65 -28.70 18.39
CA ARG A 41 -9.57 -29.39 17.66
C ARG A 41 -9.93 -30.79 17.13
N THR A 42 -11.20 -31.07 16.89
CA THR A 42 -11.67 -32.37 16.36
C THR A 42 -11.69 -32.41 14.84
N ALA A 43 -11.80 -31.25 14.20
CA ALA A 43 -11.83 -31.10 12.74
C ALA A 43 -11.13 -29.80 12.31
N CYS A 44 -10.79 -29.72 11.03
CA CYS A 44 -10.34 -28.49 10.38
C CYS A 44 -11.54 -27.73 9.79
N ARG A 45 -11.48 -26.41 9.85
CA ARG A 45 -12.43 -25.51 9.20
C ARG A 45 -11.70 -24.49 8.33
N PRO A 46 -12.32 -23.96 7.26
CA PRO A 46 -11.74 -22.88 6.49
C PRO A 46 -11.37 -21.69 7.39
N THR A 47 -10.22 -21.06 7.12
CA THR A 47 -9.77 -19.90 7.89
C THR A 47 -10.77 -18.76 7.71
N PRO A 48 -11.42 -18.26 8.78
CA PRO A 48 -12.39 -17.18 8.65
C PRO A 48 -11.69 -15.89 8.20
N ILE A 49 -12.33 -15.16 7.27
CA ILE A 49 -11.84 -13.87 6.79
C ILE A 49 -12.10 -12.83 7.88
N ILE A 50 -11.05 -12.42 8.57
CA ILE A 50 -11.11 -11.28 9.49
C ILE A 50 -10.99 -10.02 8.62
N LYS A 51 -12.11 -9.36 8.38
CA LYS A 51 -12.17 -8.09 7.65
C LYS A 51 -12.34 -6.92 8.61
N LEU A 52 -11.80 -5.77 8.24
CA LEU A 52 -12.07 -4.53 8.95
C LEU A 52 -13.48 -4.07 8.56
N GLU A 53 -14.39 -4.00 9.52
CA GLU A 53 -15.75 -3.55 9.25
C GLU A 53 -15.77 -2.06 8.95
N TRP A 54 -16.58 -1.66 7.95
CA TRP A 54 -16.74 -0.26 7.54
C TRP A 54 -17.18 0.66 8.68
N HIS A 55 -17.94 0.12 9.65
CA HIS A 55 -18.46 0.86 10.79
C HIS A 55 -17.49 0.90 11.98
N SER A 56 -16.34 0.21 11.88
CA SER A 56 -15.32 0.27 12.92
C SER A 56 -14.71 1.68 12.98
N PRO A 57 -14.51 2.26 14.17
CA PRO A 57 -13.83 3.57 14.32
C PRO A 57 -12.49 3.62 13.60
N TRP A 58 -11.77 2.49 13.57
CA TRP A 58 -10.49 2.31 12.91
C TRP A 58 -10.55 2.42 11.38
N ALA A 59 -11.71 2.13 10.76
CA ALA A 59 -11.95 2.31 9.33
C ALA A 59 -12.52 3.70 9.00
N MET A 60 -13.42 4.21 9.84
CA MET A 60 -14.12 5.48 9.64
C MET A 60 -13.18 6.68 9.61
N ILE A 61 -12.20 6.75 10.52
CA ILE A 61 -11.27 7.89 10.60
C ILE A 61 -10.42 8.02 9.33
N PRO A 62 -9.72 6.97 8.85
CA PRO A 62 -9.00 7.02 7.58
C PRO A 62 -9.89 7.33 6.37
N LEU A 63 -11.11 6.78 6.32
CA LEU A 63 -12.05 7.05 5.23
C LEU A 63 -12.43 8.52 5.15
N PHE A 64 -12.78 9.12 6.29
CA PHE A 64 -13.15 10.53 6.34
C PHE A 64 -11.98 11.42 5.87
N LEU A 65 -10.76 11.14 6.36
CA LEU A 65 -9.56 11.86 5.92
C LEU A 65 -9.27 11.65 4.43
N ALA A 66 -9.49 10.44 3.90
CA ALA A 66 -9.31 10.16 2.48
C ALA A 66 -10.33 10.90 1.61
N ILE A 67 -11.59 10.99 2.02
CA ILE A 67 -12.63 11.78 1.33
C ILE A 67 -12.24 13.25 1.29
N LEU A 68 -11.86 13.83 2.44
CA LEU A 68 -11.40 15.22 2.51
C LEU A 68 -10.15 15.45 1.64
N GLY A 69 -9.21 14.50 1.68
CA GLY A 69 -7.99 14.52 0.86
C GLY A 69 -8.29 14.50 -0.63
N ILE A 70 -9.23 13.66 -1.08
CA ILE A 70 -9.68 13.60 -2.47
C ILE A 70 -10.32 14.93 -2.89
N LEU A 71 -11.24 15.47 -2.09
CA LEU A 71 -11.89 16.75 -2.37
C LEU A 71 -10.88 17.90 -2.47
N ALA A 72 -9.92 17.95 -1.55
CA ALA A 72 -8.83 18.92 -1.58
C ALA A 72 -7.97 18.75 -2.84
N THR A 73 -7.58 17.51 -3.18
CA THR A 73 -6.76 17.21 -4.36
C THR A 73 -7.47 17.60 -5.65
N LEU A 74 -8.76 17.29 -5.78
CA LEU A 74 -9.58 17.68 -6.93
C LEU A 74 -9.70 19.21 -7.03
N SER A 75 -9.91 19.90 -5.90
CA SER A 75 -9.96 21.36 -5.86
C SER A 75 -8.66 21.99 -6.35
N VAL A 76 -7.50 21.44 -5.95
CA VAL A 76 -6.18 21.87 -6.43
C VAL A 76 -6.02 21.58 -7.92
N ILE A 77 -6.39 20.40 -8.41
CA ILE A 77 -6.34 20.06 -9.84
C ILE A 77 -7.19 21.04 -10.66
N ILE A 78 -8.44 21.29 -10.26
CA ILE A 78 -9.35 22.23 -10.93
C ILE A 78 -8.72 23.64 -10.97
N THR A 79 -8.15 24.09 -9.86
CA THR A 79 -7.47 25.38 -9.78
C THR A 79 -6.28 25.44 -10.73
N PHE A 80 -5.45 24.40 -10.78
CA PHE A 80 -4.31 24.30 -11.69
C PHE A 80 -4.72 24.32 -13.17
N ILE A 81 -5.82 23.64 -13.52
CA ILE A 81 -6.38 23.65 -14.87
C ILE A 81 -6.96 25.03 -15.21
N ARG A 82 -7.68 25.67 -14.29
CA ARG A 82 -8.31 26.97 -14.54
C ARG A 82 -7.30 28.10 -14.68
N PHE A 83 -6.26 28.08 -13.85
CA PHE A 83 -5.17 29.07 -13.81
C PHE A 83 -3.90 28.57 -14.50
N ASN A 84 -4.05 27.66 -15.46
CA ASN A 84 -2.95 26.98 -16.12
C ASN A 84 -1.93 27.96 -16.74
N ASP A 85 -2.40 29.09 -17.23
CA ASP A 85 -1.56 30.12 -17.89
C ASP A 85 -0.96 31.15 -16.93
N THR A 86 -1.26 31.07 -15.63
CA THR A 86 -0.64 31.96 -14.65
C THR A 86 0.86 31.68 -14.54
N PRO A 87 1.71 32.73 -14.42
CA PRO A 87 3.16 32.57 -14.36
C PRO A 87 3.61 31.71 -13.16
N ILE A 88 2.80 31.68 -12.10
CA ILE A 88 3.03 30.87 -10.89
C ILE A 88 2.95 29.37 -11.22
N VAL A 89 1.87 28.92 -11.88
CA VAL A 89 1.69 27.50 -12.25
C VAL A 89 2.75 27.08 -13.29
N ARG A 90 3.08 27.98 -14.22
CA ARG A 90 4.12 27.71 -15.24
C ARG A 90 5.52 27.54 -14.63
N ALA A 91 5.87 28.36 -13.63
CA ALA A 91 7.17 28.27 -12.95
C ALA A 91 7.31 26.99 -12.10
N ALA A 92 6.22 26.55 -11.48
CA ALA A 92 6.16 25.38 -10.60
C ALA A 92 6.46 24.04 -11.30
N GLY A 93 6.52 23.99 -12.64
CA GLY A 93 6.64 22.75 -13.40
C GLY A 93 5.29 22.04 -13.44
N ARG A 94 4.43 22.52 -14.36
CA ARG A 94 3.04 22.09 -14.58
C ARG A 94 2.91 20.56 -14.63
N GLU A 95 3.69 19.93 -15.50
CA GLU A 95 3.67 18.48 -15.72
C GLU A 95 3.99 17.68 -14.45
N LEU A 96 5.09 18.01 -13.76
CA LEU A 96 5.47 17.32 -12.51
C LEU A 96 4.45 17.53 -11.39
N SER A 97 3.78 18.68 -11.37
CA SER A 97 2.76 18.96 -10.37
C SER A 97 1.50 18.11 -10.62
N TYR A 98 1.12 17.88 -11.89
CA TYR A 98 0.04 16.94 -12.23
C TYR A 98 0.41 15.49 -11.91
N VAL A 99 1.66 15.08 -12.16
CA VAL A 99 2.15 13.74 -11.77
C VAL A 99 2.08 13.56 -10.26
N LEU A 100 2.54 14.55 -9.48
CA LEU A 100 2.46 14.53 -8.02
C LEU A 100 1.00 14.44 -7.52
N LEU A 101 0.10 15.27 -8.06
CA LEU A 101 -1.32 15.26 -7.68
C LEU A 101 -2.00 13.93 -8.02
N THR A 102 -1.64 13.31 -9.16
CA THR A 102 -2.11 11.98 -9.52
C THR A 102 -1.66 10.93 -8.51
N GLY A 103 -0.39 10.96 -8.08
CA GLY A 103 0.13 10.07 -7.04
C GLY A 103 -0.62 10.22 -5.70
N ILE A 104 -0.83 11.47 -5.26
CA ILE A 104 -1.58 11.78 -4.03
C ILE A 104 -3.02 11.28 -4.11
N PHE A 105 -3.69 11.51 -5.25
CA PHE A 105 -5.05 11.02 -5.47
C PHE A 105 -5.13 9.48 -5.38
N LEU A 106 -4.18 8.78 -6.00
CA LEU A 106 -4.09 7.32 -5.91
C LEU A 106 -3.89 6.84 -4.47
N ILE A 107 -3.02 7.50 -3.69
CA ILE A 107 -2.80 7.20 -2.26
C ILE A 107 -4.12 7.26 -1.48
N TYR A 108 -4.92 8.32 -1.66
CA TYR A 108 -6.22 8.41 -0.99
C TYR A 108 -7.23 7.37 -1.48
N LEU A 109 -7.21 7.02 -2.77
CA LEU A 109 -8.08 5.96 -3.31
C LEU A 109 -7.77 4.58 -2.73
N ILE A 110 -6.49 4.30 -2.45
CA ILE A 110 -6.04 3.03 -1.87
C ILE A 110 -6.59 2.83 -0.45
N THR A 111 -6.86 3.89 0.29
CA THR A 111 -7.51 3.80 1.61
C THR A 111 -8.84 3.05 1.55
N PHE A 112 -9.64 3.27 0.50
CA PHE A 112 -10.90 2.55 0.28
C PHE A 112 -10.65 1.09 -0.09
N LEU A 113 -9.67 0.84 -0.96
CA LEU A 113 -9.31 -0.52 -1.36
C LEU A 113 -8.83 -1.35 -0.17
N MET A 114 -8.13 -0.76 0.81
CA MET A 114 -7.67 -1.44 2.02
C MET A 114 -8.80 -1.90 2.95
N ILE A 115 -9.98 -1.27 2.88
CA ILE A 115 -11.15 -1.60 3.70
C ILE A 115 -12.10 -2.55 2.96
N ALA A 116 -12.07 -2.55 1.62
CA ALA A 116 -12.86 -3.47 0.80
C ALA A 116 -12.64 -4.95 1.19
N GLU A 117 -13.59 -5.81 0.85
CA GLU A 117 -13.45 -7.24 1.15
C GLU A 117 -12.25 -7.84 0.40
N PRO A 118 -11.42 -8.66 1.08
CA PRO A 118 -10.24 -9.24 0.46
C PRO A 118 -10.66 -10.29 -0.57
N GLY A 119 -10.54 -9.94 -1.85
CA GLY A 119 -10.60 -10.86 -2.98
C GLY A 119 -9.31 -10.82 -3.78
N THR A 120 -9.09 -11.78 -4.68
CA THR A 120 -7.87 -11.88 -5.52
C THR A 120 -7.61 -10.59 -6.30
N VAL A 121 -8.66 -10.02 -6.89
CA VAL A 121 -8.59 -8.76 -7.65
C VAL A 121 -8.27 -7.58 -6.73
N VAL A 122 -8.97 -7.46 -5.61
CA VAL A 122 -8.74 -6.39 -4.62
C VAL A 122 -7.32 -6.45 -4.05
N CYS A 123 -6.82 -7.66 -3.76
CA CYS A 123 -5.46 -7.88 -3.27
C CYS A 123 -4.40 -7.46 -4.32
N ALA A 124 -4.62 -7.82 -5.58
CA ALA A 124 -3.76 -7.39 -6.68
C ALA A 124 -3.73 -5.85 -6.80
N PHE A 125 -4.90 -5.21 -6.81
CA PHE A 125 -4.99 -3.74 -6.86
C PHE A 125 -4.37 -3.06 -5.64
N ARG A 126 -4.57 -3.59 -4.42
CA ARG A 126 -3.91 -3.08 -3.22
C ARG A 126 -2.39 -3.07 -3.38
N ARG A 127 -1.82 -4.19 -3.84
CA ARG A 127 -0.37 -4.32 -4.01
C ARG A 127 0.16 -3.37 -5.07
N LEU A 128 -0.49 -3.32 -6.23
CA LEU A 128 -0.06 -2.50 -7.36
C LEU A 128 -0.21 -1.00 -7.06
N LEU A 129 -1.38 -0.58 -6.60
CA LEU A 129 -1.67 0.84 -6.40
C LEU A 129 -0.88 1.41 -5.21
N LEU A 130 -0.68 0.65 -4.12
CA LEU A 130 0.13 1.12 -2.99
C LEU A 130 1.57 1.41 -3.39
N GLY A 131 2.21 0.49 -4.12
CA GLY A 131 3.56 0.71 -4.63
C GLY A 131 3.59 1.88 -5.63
N LEU A 132 2.72 1.86 -6.63
CA LEU A 132 2.70 2.87 -7.69
C LEU A 132 2.38 4.27 -7.14
N GLY A 133 1.38 4.43 -6.28
CA GLY A 133 0.98 5.73 -5.73
C GLY A 133 2.10 6.39 -4.92
N MET A 134 2.78 5.61 -4.07
CA MET A 134 3.92 6.09 -3.28
C MET A 134 5.10 6.45 -4.20
N CYS A 135 5.43 5.60 -5.17
CA CYS A 135 6.54 5.85 -6.08
C CYS A 135 6.30 7.05 -6.98
N ILE A 136 5.11 7.19 -7.57
CA ILE A 136 4.75 8.39 -8.35
C ILE A 136 4.95 9.66 -7.52
N THR A 137 4.44 9.66 -6.29
CA THR A 137 4.51 10.82 -5.39
C THR A 137 5.95 11.16 -5.02
N TYR A 138 6.73 10.19 -4.56
CA TYR A 138 8.11 10.40 -4.13
C TYR A 138 9.04 10.70 -5.30
N SER A 139 8.91 10.03 -6.45
CA SER A 139 9.72 10.31 -7.64
C SER A 139 9.46 11.71 -8.18
N ALA A 140 8.21 12.17 -8.21
CA ALA A 140 7.87 13.53 -8.63
C ALA A 140 8.40 14.57 -7.64
N MET A 141 8.22 14.35 -6.33
CA MET A 141 8.73 15.22 -5.28
C MET A 141 10.25 15.32 -5.32
N LEU A 142 10.95 14.19 -5.44
CA LEU A 142 12.40 14.13 -5.56
C LEU A 142 12.89 14.89 -6.79
N THR A 143 12.27 14.67 -7.95
CA THR A 143 12.64 15.35 -9.20
C THR A 143 12.47 16.87 -9.08
N LYS A 144 11.36 17.32 -8.47
CA LYS A 144 11.06 18.73 -8.25
C LYS A 144 12.06 19.38 -7.29
N THR A 145 12.37 18.72 -6.18
CA THR A 145 13.36 19.20 -5.19
C THR A 145 14.77 19.22 -5.77
N ASN A 146 15.17 18.18 -6.51
CA ASN A 146 16.48 18.12 -7.15
C ASN A 146 16.66 19.22 -8.21
N ARG A 147 15.62 19.51 -9.00
CA ARG A 147 15.61 20.64 -9.93
C ARG A 147 15.89 21.96 -9.20
N ILE A 148 15.18 22.23 -8.11
CA ILE A 148 15.35 23.47 -7.32
C ILE A 148 16.77 23.56 -6.77
N TYR A 149 17.27 22.48 -6.17
CA TYR A 149 18.64 22.40 -5.66
C TYR A 149 19.68 22.74 -6.74
N ARG A 150 19.54 22.15 -7.94
CA ARG A 150 20.46 22.39 -9.06
C ARG A 150 20.43 23.83 -9.57
N ILE A 151 19.25 24.46 -9.59
CA ILE A 151 19.11 25.87 -9.96
C ILE A 151 19.87 26.77 -8.97
N PHE A 152 19.66 26.58 -7.67
CA PHE A 152 20.34 27.39 -6.65
C PHE A 152 21.85 27.14 -6.62
N GLU A 153 22.28 25.88 -6.71
CA GLU A 153 23.69 25.53 -6.66
C GLU A 153 24.46 26.03 -7.89
N GLN A 154 23.83 25.97 -9.07
CA GLN A 154 24.43 26.54 -10.29
C GLN A 154 24.40 28.07 -10.27
N GLY A 155 23.34 28.69 -9.76
CA GLY A 155 23.24 30.14 -9.63
C GLY A 155 24.33 30.77 -8.75
N LYS A 156 24.91 30.02 -7.80
CA LYS A 156 26.10 30.45 -7.04
C LYS A 156 27.38 30.50 -7.88
N LYS A 157 27.47 29.67 -8.93
CA LYS A 157 28.69 29.47 -9.73
C LYS A 157 28.64 30.16 -11.09
N SER A 158 27.47 30.29 -11.70
CA SER A 158 27.29 30.82 -13.05
C SER A 158 25.84 31.24 -13.31
N VAL A 159 25.65 32.22 -14.22
CA VAL A 159 24.32 32.64 -14.71
C VAL A 159 23.79 31.69 -15.80
N THR A 160 24.57 30.68 -16.19
CA THR A 160 24.14 29.68 -17.18
C THR A 160 23.07 28.73 -16.60
N PRO A 161 22.05 28.35 -17.40
CA PRO A 161 21.02 27.43 -16.93
C PRO A 161 21.55 25.99 -16.78
N PRO A 162 21.15 25.27 -15.72
CA PRO A 162 21.44 23.83 -15.60
C PRO A 162 20.91 22.97 -16.73
N LYS A 163 21.64 21.88 -17.04
CA LYS A 163 21.17 20.81 -17.94
C LYS A 163 19.88 20.17 -17.39
N PHE A 164 19.01 19.58 -18.21
CA PHE A 164 17.78 18.87 -17.76
C PHE A 164 16.73 19.72 -17.01
N ILE A 165 16.62 21.02 -17.31
CA ILE A 165 15.50 21.85 -16.79
C ILE A 165 14.22 21.66 -17.61
N SER A 166 14.29 21.08 -18.82
CA SER A 166 13.10 20.95 -19.65
C SER A 166 12.04 20.05 -18.99
N PRO A 167 10.74 20.34 -19.18
CA PRO A 167 9.65 19.50 -18.68
C PRO A 167 9.74 18.06 -19.18
N THR A 168 10.15 17.86 -20.44
CA THR A 168 10.29 16.52 -21.04
C THR A 168 11.38 15.70 -20.37
N SER A 169 12.56 16.30 -20.10
CA SER A 169 13.63 15.61 -19.37
C SER A 169 13.22 15.24 -17.96
N GLN A 170 12.45 16.09 -17.28
CA GLN A 170 11.97 15.84 -15.92
C GLN A 170 10.96 14.70 -15.86
N LEU A 171 10.01 14.68 -16.80
CA LEU A 171 9.08 13.56 -16.92
C LEU A 171 9.82 12.26 -17.18
N MET A 172 10.79 12.25 -18.10
CA MET A 172 11.60 11.05 -18.37
C MET A 172 12.34 10.56 -17.11
N ILE A 173 12.96 11.45 -16.34
CA ILE A 173 13.62 11.09 -15.07
C ILE A 173 12.61 10.49 -14.09
N THR A 174 11.44 11.13 -13.93
CA THR A 174 10.40 10.65 -13.03
C THR A 174 9.87 9.27 -13.46
N PHE A 175 9.64 9.05 -14.76
CA PHE A 175 9.22 7.74 -15.28
C PHE A 175 10.27 6.66 -15.06
N ILE A 176 11.55 6.95 -15.33
CA ILE A 176 12.63 6.00 -15.06
C ILE A 176 12.64 5.60 -13.58
N LEU A 177 12.49 6.57 -12.67
CA LEU A 177 12.44 6.29 -11.23
C LEU A 177 11.21 5.44 -10.85
N ILE A 178 10.05 5.69 -11.47
CA ILE A 178 8.84 4.88 -11.24
C ILE A 178 9.01 3.45 -11.81
N SER A 179 9.68 3.27 -12.95
CA SER A 179 9.88 1.96 -13.58
C SER A 179 10.81 1.02 -12.82
N VAL A 180 11.58 1.53 -11.85
CA VAL A 180 12.43 0.70 -10.97
C VAL A 180 11.60 -0.04 -9.91
N GLN A 181 10.40 0.45 -9.59
CA GLN A 181 9.46 -0.13 -8.63
C GLN A 181 8.83 -1.43 -9.14
#